data_AF-A0A2M7CJY0-F1
#
_entry.id   AF-A0A2M7CJY0-F1
#
_cell.length_a   1.000
_cell.length_b   1.000
_cell.length_c   1.000
_cell.angle_alpha   90.00
_cell.angle_beta   90.00
_cell.angle_gamma   90.00
#
_symmetry.space_group_name_H-M   'P 1'
#
loop_
_entity.id
_entity.type
_entity.pdbx_description
1 polymer ?
#
loop_
_entity_poly.entity_id
_entity_poly.type
_entity_poly.pdbx_seq_one_letter_code
_entity_poly.pdbx_strand_id
1 'polypeptide(L)'
;MLALVTFFQPFKLFGMDPLYYTLLVFFIALFIDQVFDNIVSPRIMADALRVHPAAVLVAAIISASLLGVLGVVIAAPMLATLQLFGQYTLRKMLDLNPWPPQGARPPSPPRARPLVRLRAWWRSIRRKPR
;
A
#
# COMPACT_ATOMS: atom_id res chain seq x y z
N MET A 1 17.79 13.77 7.05
CA MET A 1 18.61 13.32 8.20
C MET A 1 19.77 12.44 7.78
N LEU A 2 19.55 11.44 6.92
CA LEU A 2 20.57 10.50 6.42
C LEU A 2 21.80 11.17 5.77
N ALA A 3 21.60 12.14 4.88
CA ALA A 3 22.69 12.86 4.21
C ALA A 3 23.60 13.65 5.19
N LEU A 4 23.03 14.17 6.28
CA LEU A 4 23.78 14.89 7.30
C LEU A 4 24.67 13.93 8.10
N VAL A 5 24.13 12.76 8.48
CA VAL A 5 24.87 11.73 9.23
C VAL A 5 26.03 11.16 8.40
N THR A 6 25.85 10.94 7.11
CA THR A 6 26.90 10.41 6.22
C THR A 6 28.00 11.42 5.91
N PHE A 7 27.66 12.71 5.91
CA PHE A 7 28.63 13.78 5.73
C PHE A 7 29.60 13.85 6.92
N PHE A 8 29.07 13.84 8.15
CA PHE A 8 29.83 13.91 9.41
C PHE A 8 30.40 12.57 9.90
N GLN A 9 30.33 11.51 9.11
CA GLN A 9 30.80 10.19 9.51
C GLN A 9 32.35 10.12 9.50
N PRO A 10 33.01 9.85 10.64
CA PRO A 10 34.48 9.86 10.75
C PRO A 10 35.15 8.63 10.12
N PHE A 11 34.45 7.49 10.06
CA PHE A 11 34.90 6.30 9.33
C PHE A 11 34.05 6.14 8.06
N LYS A 12 34.68 6.34 6.89
CA LYS A 12 34.08 6.10 5.58
C LYS A 12 34.66 4.81 4.99
N LEU A 13 33.79 3.87 4.64
CA LEU A 13 34.18 2.50 4.23
C LEU A 13 35.07 2.44 2.98
N PHE A 14 35.17 3.53 2.21
CA PHE A 14 35.88 3.59 0.92
C PHE A 14 36.93 4.70 0.80
N GLY A 15 37.22 5.47 1.86
CA GLY A 15 38.21 6.57 1.80
C GLY A 15 37.91 7.69 0.78
N MET A 16 36.69 7.74 0.23
CA MET A 16 36.27 8.72 -0.78
C MET A 16 35.97 10.08 -0.18
N ASP A 17 36.02 11.10 -1.05
CA ASP A 17 35.64 12.48 -0.72
C ASP A 17 34.22 12.54 -0.10
N PRO A 18 34.02 13.34 0.97
CA PRO A 18 32.77 13.37 1.74
C PRO A 18 31.50 13.61 0.93
N LEU A 19 31.59 14.37 -0.15
CA LEU A 19 30.44 14.70 -0.98
C LEU A 19 29.96 13.50 -1.80
N TYR A 20 30.89 12.77 -2.42
CA TYR A 20 30.56 11.61 -3.25
C TYR A 20 29.99 10.44 -2.43
N TYR A 21 30.56 10.19 -1.25
CA TYR A 21 30.03 9.17 -0.34
C TYR A 21 28.60 9.50 0.12
N THR A 22 28.34 10.76 0.46
CA THR A 22 27.01 11.21 0.87
C THR A 22 25.99 11.06 -0.26
N LEU A 23 26.37 11.46 -1.47
CA LEU A 23 25.49 11.36 -2.64
C LEU A 23 25.14 9.90 -2.95
N LEU A 24 26.14 9.00 -2.93
CA LEU A 24 25.94 7.57 -3.17
C LEU A 24 24.97 6.95 -2.16
N VAL A 25 25.20 7.15 -0.86
CA VAL A 25 24.33 6.59 0.19
C VAL A 25 22.93 7.20 0.12
N PHE A 26 22.82 8.50 -0.15
CA PHE A 26 21.53 9.16 -0.31
C PHE A 26 20.72 8.58 -1.46
N PHE A 27 21.34 8.36 -2.63
CA PHE A 27 20.67 7.75 -3.77
C PHE A 27 20.25 6.31 -3.51
N ILE A 28 21.10 5.51 -2.87
CA ILE A 28 20.76 4.11 -2.50
C ILE A 28 19.59 4.09 -1.53
N ALA A 29 19.62 4.94 -0.49
CA ALA A 29 18.54 5.03 0.48
C ALA A 29 17.22 5.43 -0.18
N LEU A 30 17.22 6.48 -1.00
CA LEU A 30 16.02 6.88 -1.75
C LEU A 30 15.49 5.77 -2.64
N PHE A 31 16.37 5.01 -3.30
CA PHE A 31 15.94 3.92 -4.15
C PHE A 31 15.25 2.80 -3.34
N ILE A 32 15.83 2.46 -2.19
CA ILE A 32 15.24 1.48 -1.26
C ILE A 32 13.89 1.98 -0.75
N ASP A 33 13.82 3.21 -0.23
CA ASP A 33 12.59 3.82 0.28
C ASP A 33 11.50 3.85 -0.79
N GLN A 34 11.82 4.28 -2.01
CA GLN A 34 10.89 4.31 -3.13
C GLN A 34 10.32 2.92 -3.46
N VAL A 35 11.14 1.86 -3.39
CA VAL A 35 10.68 0.48 -3.61
C VAL A 35 9.77 0.01 -2.47
N PHE A 36 10.15 0.31 -1.23
CA PHE A 36 9.34 -0.02 -0.06
C PHE A 36 7.98 0.68 -0.10
N ASP A 37 7.96 1.98 -0.36
CA ASP A 37 6.75 2.79 -0.39
C ASP A 37 5.83 2.43 -1.56
N ASN A 38 6.36 2.13 -2.74
CA ASN A 38 5.52 1.80 -3.90
C ASN A 38 5.04 0.35 -3.96
N ILE A 39 5.73 -0.60 -3.33
CA ILE A 39 5.41 -2.05 -3.48
C ILE A 39 5.02 -2.68 -2.16
N VAL A 40 5.77 -2.41 -1.09
CA VAL A 40 5.58 -3.08 0.19
C VAL A 40 4.44 -2.44 0.97
N SER A 41 4.43 -1.12 1.07
CA SER A 41 3.36 -0.36 1.76
C SER A 41 1.96 -0.68 1.22
N PRO A 42 1.66 -0.56 -0.09
CA PRO A 42 0.32 -0.87 -0.58
C PRO A 42 -0.01 -2.35 -0.45
N ARG A 43 0.96 -3.27 -0.51
CA ARG A 43 0.68 -4.70 -0.34
C ARG A 43 0.28 -5.05 1.09
N ILE A 44 0.79 -4.33 2.08
CA ILE A 44 0.44 -4.51 3.50
C ILE A 44 -0.86 -3.74 3.82
N MET A 45 -1.03 -2.52 3.30
CA MET A 45 -2.22 -1.69 3.53
C MET A 45 -3.45 -2.06 2.68
N ALA A 46 -3.30 -2.75 1.55
CA ALA A 46 -4.40 -3.07 0.62
C ALA A 46 -5.53 -3.87 1.28
N ASP A 47 -5.27 -4.57 2.38
CA ASP A 47 -6.29 -5.33 3.10
C ASP A 47 -7.14 -4.49 4.07
N ALA A 48 -6.71 -3.28 4.42
CA ALA A 48 -7.23 -2.56 5.59
C ALA A 48 -8.32 -1.52 5.28
N LEU A 49 -8.27 -0.82 4.15
CA LEU A 49 -9.19 0.29 3.90
C LEU A 49 -9.84 0.22 2.50
N ARG A 50 -11.01 -0.43 2.44
CA ARG A 50 -11.96 -0.32 1.31
C ARG A 50 -12.68 1.03 1.31
N VAL A 51 -11.94 2.13 1.47
CA VAL A 51 -12.52 3.46 1.30
C VAL A 51 -12.41 3.79 -0.17
N HIS A 52 -13.55 3.89 -0.86
CA HIS A 52 -13.56 4.23 -2.26
C HIS A 52 -12.82 5.58 -2.44
N PRO A 53 -11.81 5.69 -3.32
CA PRO A 53 -11.09 6.95 -3.52
C PRO A 53 -12.02 8.14 -3.81
N ALA A 54 -13.13 7.89 -4.51
CA ALA A 54 -14.18 8.87 -4.74
C ALA A 54 -14.87 9.34 -3.45
N ALA A 55 -15.13 8.44 -2.48
CA ALA A 55 -15.71 8.82 -1.20
C ALA A 55 -14.75 9.73 -0.40
N VAL A 56 -13.45 9.45 -0.42
CA VAL A 56 -12.42 10.30 0.21
C VAL A 56 -12.41 11.68 -0.42
N LEU A 57 -12.47 11.75 -1.76
CA LEU A 57 -12.51 13.01 -2.48
C LEU A 57 -13.77 13.83 -2.12
N VAL A 58 -14.95 13.18 -2.12
CA VAL A 58 -16.22 13.83 -1.76
C VAL A 58 -16.18 14.36 -0.33
N ALA A 59 -15.70 13.55 0.62
CA ALA A 59 -15.52 13.98 2.00
C ALA A 59 -14.53 15.15 2.10
N ALA A 60 -13.41 15.09 1.38
CA ALA A 60 -12.42 16.18 1.36
C ALA A 60 -13.01 17.48 0.81
N ILE A 61 -13.82 17.42 -0.24
CA ILE A 61 -14.50 18.59 -0.80
C ILE A 61 -15.48 19.17 0.23
N ILE A 62 -16.33 18.32 0.83
CA ILE A 62 -17.30 18.76 1.85
C ILE A 62 -16.59 19.38 3.05
N SER A 63 -15.56 18.71 3.58
CA SER A 63 -14.78 19.21 4.72
C SER A 63 -13.99 20.47 4.37
N ALA A 64 -13.47 20.60 3.14
CA ALA A 64 -12.82 21.82 2.67
C ALA A 64 -13.78 23.00 2.65
N SER A 65 -15.02 22.80 2.23
CA SER A 65 -16.03 23.87 2.25
C SER A 65 -16.44 24.28 3.66
N LEU A 66 -16.39 23.37 4.64
CA LEU A 66 -16.75 23.63 6.04
C LEU A 66 -15.64 24.34 6.84
N LEU A 67 -14.39 23.89 6.71
CA LEU A 67 -13.27 24.29 7.57
C LEU A 67 -12.03 24.76 6.78
N GLY A 68 -12.13 24.88 5.46
CA GLY A 68 -11.00 25.23 4.59
C GLY A 68 -9.94 24.12 4.52
N VAL A 69 -8.67 24.51 4.41
CA VAL A 69 -7.53 23.58 4.30
C VAL A 69 -7.44 22.62 5.49
N LEU A 70 -7.80 23.09 6.70
CA LEU A 70 -7.83 22.24 7.89
C LEU A 70 -8.83 21.08 7.77
N GLY A 71 -9.96 21.31 7.10
CA GLY A 71 -10.96 20.29 6.83
C GLY A 71 -10.44 19.15 5.96
N VAL A 72 -9.54 19.45 5.01
CA VAL A 72 -8.93 18.44 4.14
C VAL A 72 -8.05 17.46 4.92
N VAL A 73 -7.28 17.97 5.89
CA VAL A 73 -6.38 17.15 6.71
C VAL A 73 -7.15 16.09 7.51
N ILE A 74 -8.32 16.44 8.02
CA ILE A 74 -9.16 15.54 8.83
C ILE A 74 -10.20 14.77 8.04
N ALA A 75 -10.34 15.00 6.73
CA ALA A 75 -11.38 14.39 5.91
C ALA A 75 -11.30 12.85 5.87
N ALA A 76 -10.08 12.32 5.76
CA ALA A 76 -9.85 10.87 5.71
C ALA A 76 -10.29 10.15 7.01
N PRO A 77 -9.84 10.54 8.21
CA PRO A 77 -10.30 9.90 9.45
C PRO A 77 -11.79 10.14 9.75
N MET A 78 -12.34 11.31 9.40
CA MET A 78 -13.78 11.57 9.54
C MET A 78 -14.62 10.65 8.66
N LEU A 79 -14.26 10.52 7.38
CA LEU A 79 -14.93 9.61 6.47
C LEU A 79 -14.84 8.16 6.94
N ALA A 80 -13.67 7.71 7.39
CA ALA A 80 -13.49 6.37 7.90
C ALA A 80 -14.43 6.09 9.09
N THR A 81 -14.55 7.05 10.00
CA THR A 81 -15.45 6.96 11.16
C THR A 81 -16.93 6.87 10.74
N LEU A 82 -17.37 7.75 9.83
CA LEU A 82 -18.74 7.75 9.30
C LEU A 82 -19.05 6.46 8.54
N GLN A 83 -18.11 5.98 7.72
CA GLN A 83 -18.27 4.75 6.95
C GLN A 83 -18.38 3.54 7.88
N LEU A 84 -17.55 3.47 8.92
CA LEU A 84 -17.60 2.41 9.93
C LEU A 84 -18.94 2.43 10.68
N PHE A 85 -19.36 3.61 11.14
CA PHE A 85 -20.62 3.77 11.86
C PHE A 85 -21.83 3.44 10.99
N GLY A 86 -21.84 3.89 9.74
CA GLY A 86 -22.89 3.60 8.77
C GLY A 86 -22.96 2.11 8.41
N GLN A 87 -21.82 1.47 8.13
CA GLN A 87 -21.77 0.02 7.88
C GLN A 87 -22.24 -0.78 9.09
N TYR A 88 -21.84 -0.39 10.30
CA TYR A 88 -22.29 -1.02 11.53
C TYR A 88 -23.81 -0.89 11.69
N THR A 89 -24.35 0.33 11.50
CA THR A 89 -25.78 0.61 11.67
C THR A 89 -26.61 -0.15 10.64
N LEU A 90 -26.23 -0.11 9.36
CA LEU A 90 -26.90 -0.88 8.32
C LEU A 90 -26.86 -2.40 8.61
N ARG A 91 -25.71 -2.94 9.01
CA ARG A 91 -25.59 -4.37 9.32
C ARG A 91 -26.45 -4.75 10.53
N LYS A 92 -26.49 -3.89 11.56
CA LYS A 92 -27.30 -4.10 12.75
C LYS A 92 -28.80 -4.02 12.47
N MET A 93 -29.23 -3.12 11.58
CA MET A 93 -30.65 -3.00 11.20
C MET A 93 -31.11 -4.15 10.28
N LEU A 94 -30.19 -4.75 9.52
CA LEU A 94 -30.48 -5.88 8.63
C LEU A 94 -30.27 -7.24 9.32
N ASP A 95 -30.06 -7.27 10.65
CA ASP A 95 -29.70 -8.46 11.43
C ASP A 95 -28.54 -9.28 10.83
N LEU A 96 -27.69 -8.62 10.04
CA LEU A 96 -26.48 -9.22 9.49
C LEU A 96 -25.41 -9.17 10.56
N ASN A 97 -24.63 -10.25 10.69
CA ASN A 97 -23.52 -10.26 11.63
C ASN A 97 -22.60 -9.07 11.31
N PRO A 98 -22.45 -8.09 12.22
CA PRO A 98 -21.69 -6.89 11.93
C PRO A 98 -20.25 -7.26 11.58
N TRP A 99 -19.65 -8.22 12.30
CA TRP A 99 -18.27 -8.67 12.14
C TRP A 99 -18.24 -10.12 11.61
N PRO A 100 -18.38 -10.34 10.28
CA PRO A 100 -18.21 -11.67 9.71
C PRO A 100 -16.79 -12.18 9.97
N PRO A 101 -16.59 -13.47 10.30
CA PRO A 101 -15.26 -14.03 10.46
C PRO A 101 -14.45 -13.77 9.19
N GLN A 102 -13.26 -13.19 9.36
CA GLN A 102 -12.43 -12.58 8.31
C GLN A 102 -11.99 -13.54 7.17
N GLY A 103 -12.40 -14.81 7.21
CA GLY A 103 -12.17 -15.85 6.20
C GLY A 103 -13.29 -16.06 5.19
N ALA A 104 -14.48 -15.46 5.34
CA ALA A 104 -15.59 -15.61 4.37
C ALA A 104 -15.52 -14.59 3.22
N ARG A 105 -14.31 -14.18 2.81
CA ARG A 105 -14.16 -13.51 1.50
C ARG A 105 -14.35 -14.61 0.46
N PRO A 106 -15.29 -14.48 -0.52
CA PRO A 106 -15.33 -15.41 -1.63
C PRO A 106 -13.91 -15.44 -2.23
N PRO A 107 -13.34 -16.62 -2.49
CA PRO A 107 -11.99 -16.73 -2.99
C PRO A 107 -11.88 -15.81 -4.21
N SER A 108 -11.00 -14.81 -4.11
CA SER A 108 -10.69 -13.92 -5.23
C SER A 108 -10.53 -14.81 -6.46
N PRO A 109 -11.29 -14.60 -7.55
CA PRO A 109 -11.20 -15.47 -8.71
C PRO A 109 -9.72 -15.61 -9.06
N PRO A 110 -9.20 -16.84 -9.30
CA PRO A 110 -7.79 -17.07 -9.50
C PRO A 110 -7.30 -16.09 -10.56
N ARG A 111 -6.55 -15.05 -10.17
CA ARG A 111 -5.93 -14.13 -11.11
C ARG A 111 -5.17 -15.03 -12.07
N ALA A 112 -5.66 -15.12 -13.31
CA ALA A 112 -5.17 -16.05 -14.30
C ALA A 112 -3.65 -15.92 -14.34
N ARG A 113 -2.94 -16.89 -13.76
CA ARG A 113 -1.48 -16.90 -13.72
C ARG A 113 -1.03 -17.38 -15.11
N PRO A 114 -0.60 -16.50 -16.03
CA PRO A 114 -0.09 -16.96 -17.33
C PRO A 114 1.10 -17.92 -17.15
N LEU A 115 1.84 -17.75 -16.05
CA LEU A 115 2.94 -18.62 -15.62
C LEU A 115 2.52 -20.08 -15.35
N VAL A 116 1.27 -20.34 -14.94
CA VAL A 116 0.78 -21.72 -14.72
C VAL A 116 0.48 -22.39 -16.06
N ARG A 117 -0.03 -21.64 -17.06
CA ARG A 117 -0.24 -22.14 -18.42
C ARG A 117 1.10 -22.42 -19.13
N LEU A 118 2.09 -21.54 -18.99
CA LEU A 118 3.44 -21.77 -19.54
C LEU A 118 4.09 -23.04 -18.97
N ARG A 119 3.97 -23.26 -17.66
CA ARG A 119 4.56 -24.43 -16.99
C ARG A 119 3.89 -25.74 -17.40
N ALA A 120 2.59 -25.71 -17.68
CA ALA A 120 1.85 -26.88 -18.18
C ALA A 120 2.26 -27.24 -19.63
N TRP A 121 2.37 -26.24 -20.50
CA TRP A 121 2.82 -26.41 -21.89
C TRP A 121 4.26 -26.93 -22.00
N TRP A 122 5.15 -26.48 -21.12
CA TRP A 122 6.55 -26.96 -21.14
C TRP A 122 6.69 -28.42 -20.71
N ARG A 123 5.82 -28.91 -19.83
CA ARG A 123 5.80 -30.34 -19.45
C ARG A 123 5.26 -31.24 -20.55
N SER A 124 4.33 -30.76 -21.39
CA SER A 124 3.85 -31.55 -22.52
C SER A 124 4.89 -31.68 -23.64
N ILE A 125 5.79 -30.71 -23.77
CA ILE A 125 6.88 -30.77 -24.77
C ILE A 125 8.03 -31.67 -24.32
N ARG A 126 8.25 -31.83 -23.01
CA ARG A 126 9.25 -32.77 -22.47
C ARG A 126 8.76 -34.22 -22.36
N ARG A 127 7.57 -34.56 -22.85
CA ARG A 127 7.04 -35.93 -22.83
C ARG A 127 6.65 -36.41 -24.24
N LYS A 128 7.65 -36.81 -25.03
CA LYS A 128 7.68 -38.04 -25.85
C LYS A 128 8.91 -38.04 -26.78
N PRO A 129 9.30 -39.19 -27.38
CA PRO A 129 8.87 -40.57 -27.16
C PRO A 129 10.05 -41.50 -26.83
N ARG A 130 9.75 -42.79 -26.70
CA ARG A 130 10.70 -43.91 -26.64
C ARG A 130 11.77 -43.82 -27.73
#